data_AF-A0A1X0NT01-F1
#
_entry.id   AF-A0A1X0NT01-F1
#
_cell.length_a   1.000
_cell.length_b   1.000
_cell.length_c   1.000
_cell.angle_alpha   90.00
_cell.angle_beta   90.00
_cell.angle_gamma   90.00
#
_symmetry.space_group_name_H-M   'P 1'
#
loop_
_entity.id
_entity.type
_entity.pdbx_description
1 polymer ?
#
loop_
_entity_poly.entity_id
_entity_poly.type
_entity_poly.pdbx_seq_one_letter_code
_entity_poly.pdbx_strand_id
1 'polypeptide(L)'
;MARKFFTAVLILLLFLQTVNGAIVVGRVPDGAYCGNYSYGLVTGRISLGSLPNTFDIALTVFGDDYNCKNERYKYDEKTNKMEVPDSNNPNDCLGKLLVQNKLTLSVQYYPKEDELELDLGIAKIMLTQCG
;
A
#
# COMPACT_ATOMS: atom_id res chain seq x y z
N MET A 1 34.25 54.71 9.59
CA MET A 1 32.88 54.44 10.12
C MET A 1 32.17 53.39 9.25
N ALA A 2 32.77 52.21 9.04
CA ALA A 2 32.27 51.21 8.05
C ALA A 2 32.38 49.75 8.53
N ARG A 3 32.69 49.53 9.81
CA ARG A 3 32.97 48.17 10.35
C ARG A 3 31.83 47.59 11.19
N LYS A 4 30.77 48.37 11.46
CA LYS A 4 29.64 47.97 12.33
C LYS A 4 28.36 47.58 11.58
N PHE A 5 28.26 47.87 10.28
CA PHE A 5 27.05 47.58 9.49
C PHE A 5 27.05 46.20 8.83
N PHE A 6 28.22 45.60 8.58
CA PHE A 6 28.30 44.29 7.92
C PHE A 6 27.94 43.11 8.83
N THR A 7 28.11 43.24 10.14
CA THR A 7 27.86 42.15 11.10
C THR A 7 26.37 41.97 11.41
N ALA A 8 25.56 43.01 11.25
CA ALA A 8 24.12 42.95 11.58
C ALA A 8 23.29 42.24 10.49
N VAL A 9 23.72 42.30 9.22
CA VAL A 9 22.98 41.71 8.10
C VAL A 9 23.15 40.18 8.05
N LEU A 10 24.29 39.65 8.49
CA LEU A 10 24.58 38.21 8.44
C LEU A 10 23.78 37.40 9.48
N ILE A 11 23.37 38.02 10.60
CA ILE A 11 22.61 37.35 11.67
C ILE A 11 21.12 37.23 11.29
N LEU A 12 20.59 38.15 10.48
CA LEU A 12 19.18 38.13 10.08
C LEU A 12 18.86 37.04 9.03
N LEU A 13 19.86 36.57 8.29
CA LEU A 13 19.71 35.51 7.29
C LEU A 13 19.78 34.08 7.87
N LEU A 14 20.17 33.92 9.14
CA LEU A 14 20.29 32.61 9.79
C LEU A 14 19.00 32.16 10.49
N PHE A 15 17.98 33.00 10.61
CA PHE A 15 16.72 32.68 11.29
C PHE A 15 15.57 32.24 10.36
N LEU A 16 15.79 32.18 9.04
CA LEU A 16 14.75 31.78 8.07
C LEU A 16 14.71 30.29 7.74
N GLN A 17 15.47 29.45 8.42
CA GLN A 17 15.35 28.00 8.26
C GLN A 17 14.30 27.46 9.23
N THR A 18 13.03 27.76 8.96
CA THR A 18 11.94 26.97 9.52
C THR A 18 12.03 25.59 8.88
N VAL A 19 12.70 24.67 9.59
CA VAL A 19 12.63 23.24 9.32
C VAL A 19 11.19 22.79 9.58
N ASN A 20 10.30 23.01 8.62
CA ASN A 20 9.00 22.35 8.56
C ASN A 20 9.20 20.89 8.15
N GLY A 21 9.92 20.14 8.98
CA GLY A 21 9.93 18.69 8.94
C GLY A 21 8.70 18.22 9.69
N ALA A 22 7.53 18.29 9.07
CA ALA A 22 6.43 17.46 9.52
C ALA A 22 6.92 16.01 9.39
N ILE A 23 7.15 15.35 10.52
CA ILE A 23 7.36 13.90 10.55
C ILE A 23 6.03 13.32 10.08
N VAL A 24 5.93 13.05 8.78
CA VAL A 24 4.89 12.17 8.25
C VAL A 24 5.29 10.81 8.76
N VAL A 25 4.73 10.41 9.91
CA VAL A 25 4.74 9.00 10.31
C VAL A 25 3.95 8.32 9.22
N GLY A 26 4.65 7.64 8.31
CA GLY A 26 4.03 6.90 7.22
C GLY A 26 3.04 5.92 7.83
N ARG A 27 1.75 6.04 7.52
CA ARG A 27 0.81 5.00 7.87
C ARG A 27 1.19 3.76 7.08
N VAL A 28 1.22 2.63 7.78
CA VAL A 28 1.23 1.31 7.16
C VAL A 28 -0.23 0.86 7.02
N PRO A 29 -0.56 0.06 6.00
CA PRO A 29 -1.90 -0.50 5.89
C PRO A 29 -2.19 -1.42 7.09
N ASP A 30 -3.35 -1.25 7.70
CA ASP A 30 -3.79 -2.03 8.86
C ASP A 30 -5.32 -2.21 8.85
N GLY A 31 -5.79 -3.32 9.39
CA GLY A 31 -7.21 -3.67 9.38
C GLY A 31 -7.66 -4.32 8.06
N ALA A 32 -8.93 -4.13 7.70
CA ALA A 32 -9.55 -4.83 6.59
C ALA A 32 -9.96 -3.87 5.48
N TYR A 33 -9.59 -4.19 4.24
CA TYR A 33 -9.90 -3.42 3.05
C TYR A 33 -10.81 -4.22 2.12
N CYS A 34 -11.89 -3.62 1.66
CA CYS A 34 -12.93 -4.21 0.84
C CYS A 34 -13.11 -3.43 -0.46
N GLY A 35 -13.42 -4.12 -1.55
CA GLY A 35 -13.73 -3.47 -2.82
C GLY A 35 -14.37 -4.41 -3.82
N ASN A 36 -14.89 -3.83 -4.90
CA ASN A 36 -15.46 -4.57 -6.00
C ASN A 36 -15.08 -3.93 -7.34
N TYR A 37 -15.09 -4.73 -8.39
CA TYR A 37 -14.82 -4.32 -9.75
C TYR A 37 -15.93 -4.84 -10.68
N SER A 38 -16.30 -4.03 -11.67
CA SER A 38 -17.30 -4.33 -12.69
C SER A 38 -18.62 -4.88 -12.12
N TYR A 39 -19.31 -4.08 -11.29
CA TYR A 39 -20.62 -4.41 -10.72
C TYR A 39 -20.64 -5.73 -9.90
N GLY A 40 -19.52 -6.10 -9.27
CA GLY A 40 -19.43 -7.27 -8.40
C GLY A 40 -18.99 -8.55 -9.10
N LEU A 41 -18.55 -8.49 -10.36
CA LEU A 41 -17.91 -9.64 -11.03
C LEU A 41 -16.62 -10.06 -10.32
N VAL A 42 -15.92 -9.09 -9.74
CA VAL A 42 -14.82 -9.33 -8.83
C VAL A 42 -15.09 -8.60 -7.53
N THR A 43 -15.05 -9.31 -6.41
CA THR A 43 -15.04 -8.71 -5.07
C THR A 43 -13.77 -9.14 -4.37
N GLY A 44 -13.22 -8.24 -3.55
CA GLY A 44 -12.00 -8.49 -2.81
C GLY A 44 -12.09 -8.00 -1.38
N ARG A 45 -11.52 -8.78 -0.47
CA ARG A 45 -11.25 -8.38 0.91
C ARG A 45 -9.82 -8.75 1.25
N ILE A 46 -9.03 -7.79 1.72
CA ILE A 46 -7.72 -8.03 2.34
C ILE A 46 -7.85 -7.72 3.83
N SER A 47 -7.22 -8.51 4.69
CA SER A 47 -7.16 -8.24 6.13
C SER A 47 -5.71 -8.35 6.61
N LEU A 48 -5.18 -7.23 7.13
CA LEU A 48 -3.84 -7.08 7.67
C LEU A 48 -3.89 -7.04 9.21
N GLY A 49 -2.72 -7.17 9.85
CA GLY A 49 -2.55 -6.91 11.28
C GLY A 49 -2.79 -8.11 12.21
N SER A 50 -3.27 -9.25 11.70
CA SER A 50 -3.44 -10.47 12.53
C SER A 50 -2.11 -11.15 12.87
N LEU A 51 -1.17 -11.16 11.93
CA LEU A 51 0.18 -11.66 12.10
C LEU A 51 1.17 -10.71 11.38
N PRO A 52 2.41 -10.54 11.90
CA PRO A 52 3.39 -9.68 11.25
C PRO A 52 3.73 -10.17 9.83
N ASN A 53 3.83 -9.24 8.88
CA ASN A 53 4.23 -9.50 7.49
C ASN A 53 3.34 -10.51 6.74
N THR A 54 2.08 -10.67 7.17
CA THR A 54 1.10 -11.49 6.46
C THR A 54 -0.25 -10.79 6.33
N PHE A 55 -1.02 -11.14 5.31
CA PHE A 55 -2.42 -10.76 5.17
C PHE A 55 -3.28 -11.98 4.82
N ASP A 56 -4.57 -11.87 5.09
CA ASP A 56 -5.57 -12.80 4.56
C ASP A 56 -6.27 -12.12 3.37
N ILE A 57 -6.57 -12.88 2.32
CA ILE A 57 -7.29 -12.39 1.15
C ILE A 57 -8.45 -13.32 0.78
N ALA A 58 -9.61 -12.72 0.60
CA ALA A 58 -10.77 -13.36 0.00
C ALA A 58 -11.10 -12.66 -1.32
N LEU A 59 -11.24 -13.44 -2.39
CA LEU A 59 -11.60 -12.97 -3.72
C LEU A 59 -12.78 -13.79 -4.23
N THR A 60 -13.82 -13.14 -4.73
CA THR A 60 -14.80 -13.80 -5.60
C THR A 60 -14.52 -13.34 -7.02
N VAL A 61 -14.25 -14.26 -7.93
CA VAL A 61 -13.93 -13.95 -9.34
C VAL A 61 -14.85 -14.78 -10.22
N PHE A 62 -15.73 -14.14 -10.99
CA PHE A 62 -16.72 -14.82 -11.84
C PHE A 62 -17.58 -15.87 -11.11
N GLY A 63 -17.82 -15.68 -9.81
CA GLY A 63 -18.61 -16.58 -8.97
C GLY A 63 -17.81 -17.67 -8.27
N ASP A 64 -16.52 -17.82 -8.54
CA ASP A 64 -15.63 -18.70 -7.79
C ASP A 64 -15.04 -17.97 -6.59
N ASP A 65 -15.13 -18.58 -5.41
CA ASP A 65 -14.60 -18.03 -4.16
C ASP A 65 -13.21 -18.60 -3.86
N TYR A 66 -12.28 -17.69 -3.59
CA TYR A 66 -10.92 -17.98 -3.17
C TYR A 66 -10.66 -17.35 -1.83
N ASN A 67 -10.11 -18.12 -0.89
CA ASN A 67 -9.76 -17.65 0.44
C ASN A 67 -8.37 -18.16 0.79
N CYS A 68 -7.41 -17.24 0.77
CA CYS A 68 -6.02 -17.50 1.05
C CYS A 68 -5.63 -16.80 2.35
N LYS A 69 -4.99 -17.55 3.25
CA LYS A 69 -4.65 -17.08 4.59
C LYS A 69 -3.16 -17.00 4.77
N ASN A 70 -2.72 -16.02 5.57
CA ASN A 70 -1.33 -15.80 5.94
C ASN A 70 -0.41 -15.60 4.72
N GLU A 71 -0.94 -14.96 3.68
CA GLU A 71 -0.17 -14.56 2.51
C GLU A 71 0.95 -13.62 2.93
N ARG A 72 2.19 -13.99 2.64
CA ARG A 72 3.34 -13.19 3.06
C ARG A 72 3.42 -11.92 2.23
N TYR A 73 3.81 -10.82 2.88
CA TYR A 73 4.13 -9.60 2.17
C TYR A 73 5.30 -8.86 2.81
N LYS A 74 5.90 -7.96 2.03
CA LYS A 74 6.85 -6.96 2.50
C LYS A 74 6.34 -5.58 2.13
N TYR A 75 6.34 -4.67 3.09
CA TYR A 75 5.96 -3.28 2.86
C TYR A 75 7.20 -2.40 2.70
N ASP A 76 7.24 -1.63 1.62
CA ASP A 76 8.24 -0.58 1.42
C ASP A 76 7.62 0.78 1.79
N GLU A 77 7.98 1.30 2.96
CA GLU A 77 7.49 2.59 3.47
C GLU A 77 7.87 3.79 2.59
N LYS A 78 8.90 3.67 1.72
CA LYS A 78 9.31 4.77 0.83
C LYS A 78 8.42 4.89 -0.38
N THR A 79 7.97 3.75 -0.91
CA THR A 79 7.15 3.68 -2.12
C THR A 79 5.68 3.36 -1.82
N ASN A 80 5.36 3.01 -0.57
CA ASN A 80 4.09 2.47 -0.11
C ASN A 80 3.64 1.22 -0.88
N LYS A 81 4.60 0.46 -1.43
CA LYS A 81 4.32 -0.78 -2.16
C LYS A 81 4.32 -1.98 -1.24
N MET A 82 3.45 -2.95 -1.52
CA MET A 82 3.46 -4.26 -0.90
C MET A 82 3.94 -5.30 -1.92
N GLU A 83 5.08 -5.92 -1.64
CA GLU A 83 5.59 -7.05 -2.41
C GLU A 83 5.02 -8.35 -1.85
N VAL A 84 4.39 -9.15 -2.71
CA VAL A 84 3.85 -10.48 -2.36
C VAL A 84 4.74 -11.54 -3.01
N PRO A 85 5.78 -12.06 -2.31
CA PRO A 85 6.84 -12.85 -2.92
C PRO A 85 6.35 -14.18 -3.51
N ASP A 86 5.25 -14.74 -3.00
CA ASP A 86 4.70 -16.02 -3.42
C ASP A 86 3.64 -15.88 -4.54
N SER A 87 3.38 -14.66 -5.03
CA SER A 87 2.37 -14.36 -6.07
C SER A 87 2.59 -15.05 -7.43
N ASN A 88 3.78 -15.57 -7.69
CA ASN A 88 4.10 -16.34 -8.90
C ASN A 88 4.34 -17.84 -8.62
N ASN A 89 4.15 -18.29 -7.38
CA ASN A 89 4.36 -19.67 -6.97
C ASN A 89 3.06 -20.48 -7.17
N PRO A 90 2.99 -21.44 -8.09
CA PRO A 90 1.76 -22.20 -8.33
C PRO A 90 1.38 -23.18 -7.20
N ASN A 91 2.25 -23.35 -6.20
CA ASN A 91 1.97 -24.15 -5.00
C ASN A 91 1.48 -23.30 -3.82
N ASP A 92 1.56 -21.98 -3.94
CA ASP A 92 0.99 -21.02 -3.00
C ASP A 92 -0.51 -20.81 -3.30
N CYS A 93 -1.32 -20.43 -2.30
CA CYS A 93 -2.76 -20.29 -2.51
C CYS A 93 -3.08 -19.17 -3.50
N LEU A 94 -2.59 -17.96 -3.23
CA LEU A 94 -2.80 -16.81 -4.10
C LEU A 94 -1.99 -16.96 -5.39
N GLY A 95 -0.75 -17.43 -5.30
CA GLY A 95 0.10 -17.68 -6.46
C GLY A 95 -0.52 -18.68 -7.45
N LYS A 96 -1.16 -19.76 -6.98
CA LYS A 96 -1.89 -20.71 -7.83
C LYS A 96 -3.03 -20.02 -8.59
N LEU A 97 -3.84 -19.21 -7.91
CA LEU A 97 -4.93 -18.47 -8.54
C LEU A 97 -4.41 -17.55 -9.66
N LEU A 98 -3.36 -16.79 -9.37
CA LEU A 98 -2.78 -15.84 -10.32
C LEU A 98 -2.18 -16.57 -11.53
N VAL A 99 -1.40 -17.63 -11.31
CA VAL A 99 -0.76 -18.40 -12.39
C VAL A 99 -1.80 -19.11 -13.27
N GLN A 100 -2.82 -19.74 -12.68
CA GLN A 100 -3.87 -20.45 -13.42
C GLN A 100 -4.65 -19.51 -14.35
N ASN A 101 -4.87 -18.26 -13.92
CA ASN A 101 -5.60 -17.25 -14.68
C ASN A 101 -4.69 -16.32 -15.50
N LYS A 102 -3.38 -16.57 -15.52
CA LYS A 102 -2.36 -15.75 -16.21
C LYS A 102 -2.41 -14.27 -15.77
N LEU A 103 -2.67 -14.04 -14.49
CA LEU A 103 -2.70 -12.72 -13.87
C LEU A 103 -1.33 -12.39 -13.26
N THR A 104 -1.08 -11.10 -13.10
CA THR A 104 0.00 -10.59 -12.26
C THR A 104 -0.59 -10.00 -10.99
N LEU A 105 0.26 -9.60 -10.03
CA LEU A 105 -0.18 -8.84 -8.87
C LEU A 105 0.85 -7.76 -8.53
N SER A 106 0.39 -6.52 -8.46
CA SER A 106 1.09 -5.43 -7.78
C SER A 106 0.13 -4.80 -6.78
N VAL A 107 0.62 -4.52 -5.58
CA VAL A 107 -0.18 -3.92 -4.50
C VAL A 107 0.44 -2.59 -4.09
N GLN A 108 -0.36 -1.53 -4.14
CA GLN A 108 0.03 -0.17 -3.78
C GLN A 108 -0.89 0.35 -2.68
N TYR A 109 -0.32 0.83 -1.58
CA TYR A 109 -1.04 1.54 -0.54
C TYR A 109 -1.02 3.04 -0.82
N TYR A 110 -2.16 3.70 -0.59
CA TYR A 110 -2.36 5.14 -0.69
C TYR A 110 -2.65 5.68 0.72
N PRO A 111 -1.63 6.13 1.48
CA PRO A 111 -1.78 6.46 2.90
C PRO A 111 -2.71 7.64 3.20
N LYS A 112 -2.94 8.52 2.22
CA LYS A 112 -3.76 9.72 2.39
C LYS A 112 -5.25 9.39 2.29
N GLU A 113 -5.60 8.46 1.40
CA GLU A 113 -6.95 7.98 1.18
C GLU A 113 -7.27 6.76 2.08
N ASP A 114 -6.25 6.10 2.61
CA ASP A 114 -6.33 4.81 3.31
C ASP A 114 -6.97 3.74 2.43
N GLU A 115 -6.35 3.54 1.25
CA GLU A 115 -6.80 2.62 0.21
C GLU A 115 -5.67 1.72 -0.29
N LEU A 116 -6.03 0.52 -0.74
CA LEU A 116 -5.15 -0.41 -1.44
C LEU A 116 -5.60 -0.54 -2.91
N GLU A 117 -4.68 -0.31 -3.85
CA GLU A 117 -4.88 -0.72 -5.24
C GLU A 117 -4.26 -2.10 -5.45
N LEU A 118 -5.06 -3.01 -6.00
CA LEU A 118 -4.62 -4.30 -6.53
C LEU A 118 -4.60 -4.19 -8.05
N ASP A 119 -3.42 -4.20 -8.65
CA ASP A 119 -3.25 -4.27 -10.09
C ASP A 119 -3.01 -5.73 -10.52
N LEU A 120 -4.01 -6.32 -11.17
CA LEU A 120 -3.99 -7.69 -11.66
C LEU A 120 -3.43 -7.83 -13.09
N GLY A 121 -2.91 -6.74 -13.66
CA GLY A 121 -2.40 -6.65 -15.04
C GLY A 121 -3.50 -6.47 -16.09
N ILE A 122 -4.70 -7.01 -15.85
CA ILE A 122 -5.88 -6.84 -16.71
C ILE A 122 -6.91 -5.88 -16.14
N ALA A 123 -6.86 -5.63 -14.83
CA ALA A 123 -7.79 -4.79 -14.09
C ALA A 123 -7.12 -4.26 -12.83
N LYS A 124 -7.54 -3.06 -12.42
CA LYS A 124 -7.18 -2.45 -11.15
C LYS A 124 -8.40 -2.44 -10.25
N ILE A 125 -8.22 -2.87 -9.01
CA ILE A 125 -9.27 -2.92 -8.00
C ILE A 125 -8.85 -2.02 -6.85
N MET A 126 -9.66 -1.01 -6.56
CA MET A 126 -9.47 -0.17 -5.37
C MET A 126 -10.21 -0.82 -4.20
N LEU A 127 -9.50 -1.02 -3.10
CA LEU A 127 -10.05 -1.47 -1.83
C LEU A 127 -9.96 -0.33 -0.82
N THR A 128 -11.08 0.04 -0.22
CA THR A 128 -11.17 1.00 0.88
C THR A 128 -11.29 0.24 2.20
N GLN A 129 -11.08 0.89 3.35
CA GLN A 129 -11.44 0.28 4.64
C GLN A 129 -12.86 -0.31 4.60
N CYS A 130 -13.01 -1.53 5.09
CA CYS A 130 -14.32 -2.17 5.24
C CYS A 130 -15.12 -1.39 6.31
N GLY A 131 -16.38 -1.09 6.01
CA GLY A 131 -17.32 -0.46 6.95
C GLY A 131 -17.83 -1.43 8.01
#